data_AF-A0A1E4CMD7-F1
#
_entry.id   AF-A0A1E4CMD7-F1
#
_cell.length_a   1.000
_cell.length_b   1.000
_cell.length_c   1.000
_cell.angle_alpha   90.00
_cell.angle_beta   90.00
_cell.angle_gamma   90.00
#
_symmetry.space_group_name_H-M   'P 1'
#
loop_
_entity.id
_entity.type
_entity.pdbx_description
1 polymer ?
#
loop_
_entity_poly.entity_id
_entity_poly.type
_entity_poly.pdbx_seq_one_letter_code
_entity_poly.pdbx_strand_id
1 'polypeptide(L)' 'MVEDLGPDRCSLEVGAWSWVALAASLGRFDTDIEVVRPPELAHAFGVLAARNAATAEKSDHPTR' A
#
# COMPACT_ATOMS: atom_id res chain seq x y z
N MET A 1 2.63 -15.17 -6.83
CA MET A 1 3.63 -16.12 -6.32
C MET A 1 4.08 -15.61 -4.96
N VAL A 2 4.29 -16.52 -4.00
CA VAL A 2 4.89 -16.20 -2.70
C VAL A 2 6.19 -16.99 -2.60
N GLU A 3 7.24 -16.35 -2.13
CA GLU A 3 8.52 -16.96 -1.78
C GLU A 3 8.79 -16.73 -0.30
N ASP A 4 9.05 -17.82 0.43
CA ASP A 4 9.37 -17.79 1.85
C ASP A 4 10.81 -17.30 2.05
N LEU A 5 11.00 -16.26 2.87
CA LEU A 5 12.30 -15.69 3.20
C LEU A 5 12.66 -15.90 4.68
N GLY A 6 11.87 -16.70 5.41
CA GLY A 6 12.01 -16.95 6.84
C GLY A 6 10.78 -16.52 7.66
N PRO A 7 10.87 -16.62 8.99
CA PRO A 7 9.70 -16.54 9.88
C PRO A 7 8.94 -15.21 9.81
N ASP A 8 9.61 -14.11 9.45
CA ASP A 8 9.05 -12.75 9.53
C ASP A 8 8.97 -12.05 8.16
N ARG A 9 9.34 -12.73 7.07
CA ARG A 9 9.47 -12.11 5.75
C ARG A 9 9.10 -13.07 4.63
N CYS A 10 8.44 -12.55 3.61
CA CYS A 10 8.25 -13.24 2.34
C CYS A 10 8.36 -12.24 1.19
N SER A 11 8.64 -12.74 -0.01
CA SER A 11 8.47 -11.97 -1.24
C SER A 11 7.14 -12.36 -1.88
N LEU A 12 6.40 -11.37 -2.38
CA LEU A 12 5.08 -11.55 -2.95
C LEU A 12 5.02 -10.88 -4.33
N GLU A 13 4.75 -11.69 -5.36
CA GLU A 13 4.48 -11.21 -6.71
C GLU A 13 3.00 -11.40 -7.04
N VAL A 14 2.28 -10.30 -7.29
CA VAL A 14 0.85 -10.29 -7.59
C VAL A 14 0.53 -9.20 -8.61
N GLY A 15 -0.51 -9.42 -9.42
CA GLY A 15 -0.99 -8.46 -10.41
C GLY A 15 -2.28 -7.77 -9.99
N ALA A 16 -2.52 -6.58 -10.55
CA ALA A 16 -3.79 -5.88 -10.50
C ALA A 16 -3.98 -5.04 -11.78
N TRP A 17 -5.15 -4.44 -11.94
CA TRP A 17 -5.49 -3.61 -13.10
C TRP A 17 -4.91 -2.18 -13.02
N SER A 18 -4.31 -1.80 -11.90
CA SER A 18 -3.54 -0.56 -11.74
C SER A 18 -2.61 -0.65 -10.53
N TRP A 19 -1.57 0.20 -10.49
CA TRP A 19 -0.66 0.27 -9.34
C TRP A 19 -1.35 0.71 -8.05
N VAL A 20 -2.31 1.63 -8.14
CA VAL A 20 -3.09 2.08 -6.96
C VAL A 20 -3.97 0.96 -6.42
N ALA A 21 -4.62 0.18 -7.30
CA ALA A 21 -5.39 -0.99 -6.87
C ALA A 21 -4.50 -2.05 -6.22
N LEU A 22 -3.29 -2.25 -6.76
CA LEU A 22 -2.32 -3.18 -6.17
C LEU A 22 -1.86 -2.70 -4.79
N ALA A 23 -1.46 -1.43 -4.65
CA ALA A 23 -1.04 -0.85 -3.38
C ALA A 23 -2.16 -0.92 -2.32
N ALA A 24 -3.41 -0.60 -2.68
CA ALA A 24 -4.55 -0.73 -1.77
C ALA A 24 -4.82 -2.18 -1.37
N SER A 25 -4.70 -3.10 -2.33
CA SER A 25 -4.85 -4.54 -2.07
C SER A 25 -3.78 -5.04 -1.11
N LEU A 26 -2.54 -4.60 -1.25
CA LEU A 26 -1.42 -4.97 -0.39
C LEU A 26 -1.55 -4.32 1.01
N GLY A 27 -2.04 -3.09 1.10
CA GLY A 27 -2.22 -2.38 2.38
C GLY A 27 -3.14 -3.10 3.37
N ARG A 28 -4.01 -4.00 2.92
CA ARG A 28 -4.87 -4.81 3.80
C ARG A 28 -4.10 -5.79 4.71
N PHE A 29 -2.84 -6.06 4.41
CA PHE A 29 -2.00 -6.94 5.23
C PHE A 29 -1.57 -6.28 6.54
N ASP A 30 -1.76 -4.96 6.69
CA ASP A 30 -1.50 -4.22 7.93
C ASP A 30 -0.08 -4.46 8.47
N THR A 31 0.89 -4.40 7.55
CA THR A 31 2.32 -4.61 7.84
C THR A 31 3.16 -3.70 6.96
N ASP A 32 4.43 -3.54 7.31
CA ASP A 32 5.39 -2.80 6.50
C ASP A 32 5.61 -3.50 5.16
N ILE A 33 5.56 -2.70 4.09
CA ILE A 33 5.75 -3.21 2.72
C ILE A 33 6.99 -2.56 2.10
N GLU A 34 7.94 -3.41 1.74
CA GLU A 34 9.09 -3.04 0.93
C GLU A 34 8.80 -3.31 -0.55
N VAL A 35 8.70 -2.26 -1.36
CA VAL A 35 8.51 -2.39 -2.81
C VAL A 35 9.87 -2.64 -3.47
N VAL A 36 10.12 -3.88 -3.89
CA VAL A 36 11.34 -4.25 -4.62
C VAL A 36 11.29 -3.72 -6.07
N ARG A 37 10.17 -3.90 -6.76
CA ARG A 37 9.90 -3.43 -8.11
C ARG A 37 8.40 -3.55 -8.46
N PRO A 38 7.89 -2.81 -9.45
CA PRO A 38 8.54 -1.69 -10.11
C PRO A 38 8.37 -0.39 -9.27
N PRO A 39 9.21 0.66 -9.44
CA PRO A 39 9.17 1.87 -8.61
C PRO A 39 7.82 2.62 -8.67
N GLU A 40 7.05 2.43 -9.74
CA GLU A 40 5.69 2.96 -9.90
C GLU A 40 4.73 2.45 -8.82
N LEU A 41 4.95 1.24 -8.29
CA LEU A 41 4.17 0.73 -7.18
C LEU A 41 4.45 1.51 -5.89
N ALA A 42 5.71 1.88 -5.63
CA ALA A 42 6.05 2.72 -4.47
C ALA A 42 5.42 4.13 -4.59
N HIS A 43 5.41 4.71 -5.79
CA HIS A 43 4.70 5.96 -6.04
C HIS A 43 3.20 5.83 -5.76
N ALA A 44 2.58 4.71 -6.14
CA ALA A 44 1.16 4.46 -5.86
C ALA A 44 0.85 4.37 -4.35
N PHE A 45 1.74 3.79 -3.55
CA PHE A 45 1.64 3.88 -2.08
C PHE A 45 1.68 5.33 -1.58
N GLY A 46 2.57 6.16 -2.11
CA GLY A 46 2.61 7.60 -1.79
C GLY A 46 1.31 8.33 -2.12
N VAL A 47 0.69 8.03 -3.26
CA VAL A 47 -0.63 8.58 -3.64
C VAL A 47 -1.73 8.17 -2.65
N LEU A 48 -1.75 6.91 -2.24
CA LEU A 48 -2.73 6.43 -1.25
C LEU A 48 -2.49 7.05 0.13
N ALA A 49 -1.23 7.16 0.57
CA ALA A 49 -0.88 7.80 1.83
C ALA A 49 -1.37 9.25 1.88
N ALA A 50 -1.13 10.04 0.83
CA ALA A 50 -1.61 11.42 0.74
C ALA A 50 -3.15 11.51 0.80
N ARG A 51 -3.87 10.60 0.13
CA ARG A 51 -5.35 10.55 0.15
C ARG A 51 -5.90 10.17 1.52
N ASN A 52 -5.27 9.20 2.17
CA ASN A 52 -5.67 8.75 3.49
C ASN A 52 -5.42 9.84 4.54
N ALA A 53 -4.27 10.52 4.49
CA ALA A 53 -3.98 11.67 5.34
C ALA A 53 -5.03 12.79 5.16
N ALA A 54 -5.31 13.19 3.92
CA ALA A 54 -6.34 14.19 3.63
C ALA A 54 -7.76 13.77 4.07
N THR A 55 -8.04 12.46 4.16
CA THR A 55 -9.31 11.93 4.67
C THR A 55 -9.35 12.01 6.20
N ALA A 56 -8.25 11.68 6.87
CA ALA A 56 -8.12 11.81 8.33
C ALA A 56 -8.26 13.28 8.77
N GLU A 57 -7.59 14.22 8.09
CA GLU A 57 -7.67 15.66 8.39
C GLU A 57 -9.10 16.22 8.25
N LYS A 58 -9.87 15.76 7.26
CA LYS A 58 -11.28 16.15 7.10
C LYS A 58 -12.18 15.57 8.19
N SER A 59 -11.79 14.43 8.75
CA SER A 59 -12.52 13.79 9.85
C SER A 59 -12.29 14.52 11.17
N ASP A 60 -11.12 15.16 11.33
CA ASP A 60 -10.77 16.01 12.48
C ASP A 60 -11.38 17.42 12.39
N HIS A 61 -11.88 17.84 11.23
CA HIS A 61 -12.72 19.03 11.13
C HIS A 61 -14.11 18.68 11.69
N PRO A 62 -14.55 19.27 12.83
CA PRO A 62 -15.92 19.10 13.27
C PRO A 62 -16.81 19.59 12.13
N THR A 63 -17.65 18.69 11.64
CA THR A 63 -18.70 18.99 10.68
C THR A 63 -19.45 20.20 11.20
N ARG A 64 -19.34 21.32 10.47
CA ARG A 64 -20.18 22.49 10.70
C ARG A 64 -21.60 22.19 10.25
#